data_AF-A0A7V4MYY2-F1
#
_entry.id   AF-A0A7V4MYY2-F1
#
_cell.length_a   1.000
_cell.length_b   1.000
_cell.length_c   1.000
_cell.angle_alpha   90.00
_cell.angle_beta   90.00
_cell.angle_gamma   90.00
#
_symmetry.space_group_name_H-M   'P 1'
#
loop_
_entity.id
_entity.type
_entity.pdbx_description
1 polymer ?
#
loop_
_entity_poly.entity_id
_entity_poly.type
_entity_poly.pdbx_seq_one_letter_code
_entity_poly.pdbx_strand_id
1 'polypeptide(L)'
;MRSSARFCRRSISISRSRGRCSPRGRVASGPKRDGHERTRVKASTSTASVHDATQAFVALFRNARFEQLPPEVVSITKDQVLDFFAVALGGSAEAGVVELRDLVREWGGAPQSTILRYGERVPAPNAGQVNATMAHALDFDDVHEDAIMHPGVVTIPTALAMAEYVGGLSGRDFITAVAVGTDFICRLGLATRPGESIHKYGWHLTTLFGYPTAAAVAARILGLDETGITNAIGIAYHQCSGNGQCVRDGALTKRMGPGMAVRGGIASALMAQRGITGARNVLEGEAGLYRVYHGGSYSRERLLADLGTRFESVNVSIKPYPCCRGVHPSIDAALTLVREYDLHPEAVSRIVIYCGEATYGLLGVPLEVKARPRTFVDAQFSLAWGVATAVARRRVSLEDFTPQAIASPDILAVAARVDVRNDPALDRGDQGMEPARVEITLTDGTTVAEQVDFPTGTPGRPLPFAEIERKFGDCLAHAGRPVADSKAARLVEEVARLDELEDVRTLVELAT
;
A
#
# COMPACT_ATOMS: atom_id res chain seq x y z
N MET A 1 -55.42 6.05 -4.68
CA MET A 1 -55.83 4.69 -5.10
C MET A 1 -54.59 3.82 -5.20
N ARG A 2 -54.53 2.76 -4.38
CA ARG A 2 -53.40 1.85 -4.24
C ARG A 2 -53.46 0.80 -5.36
N SER A 3 -52.33 0.50 -6.01
CA SER A 3 -52.18 -0.69 -6.84
C SER A 3 -51.02 -1.54 -6.31
N SER A 4 -51.35 -2.79 -6.01
CA SER A 4 -50.54 -3.81 -5.36
C SER A 4 -49.95 -4.77 -6.40
N ALA A 5 -48.66 -5.07 -6.33
CA ALA A 5 -48.06 -6.22 -6.99
C ALA A 5 -47.50 -7.19 -5.93
N ARG A 6 -47.95 -8.45 -6.01
CA ARG A 6 -47.70 -9.54 -5.06
C ARG A 6 -46.32 -10.16 -5.33
N PHE A 7 -45.56 -10.39 -4.27
CA PHE A 7 -44.39 -11.27 -4.31
C PHE A 7 -44.72 -12.59 -3.58
N CYS A 8 -44.52 -13.70 -4.27
CA CYS A 8 -44.74 -15.06 -3.79
C CYS A 8 -43.50 -15.54 -3.02
N ARG A 9 -43.63 -15.90 -1.74
CA ARG A 9 -42.58 -16.58 -0.95
C ARG A 9 -42.90 -18.07 -0.86
N ARG A 10 -41.97 -18.93 -1.29
CA ARG A 10 -41.97 -20.37 -1.02
C ARG A 10 -41.20 -20.66 0.27
N SER A 11 -41.86 -21.35 1.19
CA SER A 11 -41.33 -21.83 2.46
C SER A 11 -40.80 -23.26 2.29
N ILE A 12 -39.61 -23.56 2.79
CA ILE A 12 -39.09 -24.93 2.92
C ILE A 12 -39.07 -25.29 4.41
N SER A 13 -39.79 -26.34 4.77
CA SER A 13 -39.88 -26.94 6.11
C SER A 13 -38.80 -28.01 6.29
N ILE A 14 -38.08 -27.99 7.42
CA ILE A 14 -37.20 -29.09 7.85
C ILE A 14 -37.75 -29.67 9.16
N SER A 15 -38.06 -30.97 9.13
CA SER A 15 -38.60 -31.77 10.22
C SER A 15 -37.53 -32.19 11.23
N ARG A 16 -37.87 -32.10 12.54
CA ARG A 16 -37.10 -32.65 13.66
C ARG A 16 -37.46 -34.12 13.90
N SER A 17 -36.48 -34.97 14.16
CA SER A 17 -36.69 -36.26 14.83
C SER A 17 -35.86 -36.33 16.13
N ARG A 18 -36.52 -36.81 17.19
CA ARG A 18 -36.00 -36.98 18.56
C ARG A 18 -35.55 -38.44 18.74
N GLY A 19 -34.40 -38.67 19.38
CA GLY A 19 -33.97 -39.97 19.87
C GLY A 19 -33.56 -39.88 21.35
N ARG A 20 -34.17 -40.70 22.20
CA ARG A 20 -34.03 -40.72 23.68
C ARG A 20 -32.80 -41.52 24.14
N CYS A 21 -32.18 -41.09 25.24
CA CYS A 21 -31.23 -41.86 26.05
C CYS A 21 -31.91 -42.53 27.26
N SER A 22 -31.45 -43.73 27.68
CA SER A 22 -31.12 -44.15 29.07
C SER A 22 -30.61 -45.64 29.10
N PRO A 23 -30.14 -46.25 30.22
CA PRO A 23 -28.71 -46.35 30.54
C PRO A 23 -28.21 -47.73 31.11
N ARG A 24 -26.92 -47.76 31.51
CA ARG A 24 -26.22 -48.62 32.51
C ARG A 24 -25.60 -49.97 32.08
N GLY A 25 -24.34 -50.15 32.51
CA GLY A 25 -23.67 -51.43 32.78
C GLY A 25 -22.16 -51.29 33.07
N ARG A 26 -21.73 -51.50 34.32
CA ARG A 26 -20.33 -51.85 34.72
C ARG A 26 -20.18 -53.39 34.65
N VAL A 27 -19.02 -54.05 34.52
CA VAL A 27 -17.94 -54.28 35.53
C VAL A 27 -16.80 -55.16 34.90
N ALA A 28 -15.55 -55.06 35.44
CA ALA A 28 -14.39 -56.02 35.45
C ALA A 28 -13.46 -56.18 34.22
N SER A 29 -12.14 -56.43 34.29
CA SER A 29 -11.12 -56.60 35.36
C SER A 29 -9.69 -56.84 34.77
N GLY A 30 -8.65 -56.12 35.25
CA GLY A 30 -7.19 -56.46 35.32
C GLY A 30 -6.36 -56.83 34.06
N PRO A 31 -5.00 -56.94 34.11
CA PRO A 31 -4.05 -56.69 35.21
C PRO A 31 -2.85 -55.75 34.88
N LYS A 32 -2.05 -55.46 35.91
CA LYS A 32 -0.84 -54.62 36.01
C LYS A 32 0.34 -55.10 35.16
N ARG A 33 1.17 -54.17 34.65
CA ARG A 33 2.64 -54.31 34.51
C ARG A 33 3.38 -52.96 34.60
N ASP A 34 4.21 -52.88 35.62
CA ASP A 34 5.60 -52.42 35.73
C ASP A 34 6.05 -51.01 35.30
N GLY A 35 6.87 -50.44 36.18
CA GLY A 35 7.28 -49.05 36.17
C GLY A 35 8.33 -48.74 35.12
N HIS A 36 8.24 -47.51 34.62
CA HIS A 36 9.37 -46.78 34.09
C HIS A 36 9.43 -45.44 34.82
N GLU A 37 10.43 -45.35 35.69
CA GLU A 37 10.86 -44.14 36.35
C GLU A 37 11.28 -43.14 35.27
N ARG A 38 10.39 -42.19 34.94
CA ARG A 38 10.74 -41.09 34.03
C ARG A 38 11.57 -40.09 34.82
N THR A 39 12.88 -40.20 34.69
CA THR A 39 13.83 -39.16 35.09
C THR A 39 13.45 -37.87 34.37
N ARG A 40 12.80 -36.95 35.08
CA ARG A 40 12.58 -35.57 34.61
C ARG A 40 13.95 -34.89 34.57
N VAL A 41 14.59 -34.93 33.41
CA VAL A 41 15.66 -34.00 33.08
C VAL A 41 15.00 -32.62 33.00
N LYS A 42 15.12 -31.84 34.08
CA LYS A 42 14.89 -30.40 34.04
C LYS A 42 15.99 -29.82 33.16
N ALA A 43 15.71 -29.67 31.87
CA ALA A 43 16.48 -28.77 31.03
C ALA A 43 16.18 -27.35 31.52
N SER A 44 17.03 -26.83 32.41
CA SER A 44 17.09 -25.39 32.68
C SER A 44 17.86 -24.74 31.53
N THR A 45 17.23 -24.62 30.37
CA THR A 45 17.65 -23.60 29.41
C THR A 45 17.10 -22.29 29.92
N SER A 46 17.96 -21.50 30.57
CA SER A 46 17.79 -20.07 30.73
C SER A 46 17.76 -19.44 29.35
N THR A 47 16.60 -19.48 28.69
CA THR A 47 16.34 -18.65 27.52
C THR A 47 16.28 -17.23 28.05
N ALA A 48 17.32 -16.43 27.80
CA ALA A 48 17.20 -14.99 27.94
C ALA A 48 15.91 -14.59 27.20
N SER A 49 14.96 -13.96 27.89
CA SER A 49 13.69 -13.59 27.28
C SER A 49 13.99 -12.65 26.13
N VAL A 50 13.88 -13.14 24.89
CA VAL A 50 14.03 -12.29 23.72
C VAL A 50 12.91 -11.25 23.81
N HIS A 51 13.28 -9.99 24.00
CA HIS A 51 12.31 -8.90 24.04
C HIS A 51 11.58 -8.81 22.69
N ASP A 52 10.28 -8.48 22.76
CA ASP A 52 9.45 -8.28 21.58
C ASP A 52 10.12 -7.30 20.60
N ALA A 53 10.08 -7.61 19.31
CA ALA A 53 10.67 -6.84 18.22
C ALA A 53 10.21 -5.36 18.24
N THR A 54 9.01 -5.08 18.77
CA THR A 54 8.49 -3.72 18.94
C THR A 54 9.49 -2.84 19.69
N GLN A 55 10.20 -3.36 20.69
CA GLN A 55 11.14 -2.56 21.48
C GLN A 55 12.37 -2.10 20.69
N ALA A 56 12.82 -2.91 19.72
CA ALA A 56 13.91 -2.51 18.82
C ALA A 56 13.49 -1.33 17.93
N PHE A 57 12.27 -1.35 17.40
CA PHE A 57 11.72 -0.23 16.63
C PHE A 57 11.45 0.99 17.50
N VAL A 58 10.91 0.82 18.71
CA VAL A 58 10.73 1.92 19.68
C VAL A 58 12.05 2.65 19.92
N ALA A 59 13.14 1.91 20.15
CA ALA A 59 14.47 2.48 20.31
C ALA A 59 14.93 3.21 19.04
N LEU A 60 14.68 2.67 17.85
CA LEU A 60 15.01 3.33 16.58
C LEU A 60 14.21 4.65 16.41
N PHE A 61 12.89 4.61 16.58
CA PHE A 61 12.03 5.79 16.52
C PHE A 61 12.40 6.84 17.56
N ARG A 62 12.94 6.45 18.72
CA ARG A 62 13.38 7.41 19.72
C ARG A 62 14.74 8.04 19.38
N ASN A 63 15.69 7.23 18.91
CA ASN A 63 17.11 7.61 18.92
C ASN A 63 17.68 7.97 17.54
N ALA A 64 17.00 7.63 16.44
CA ALA A 64 17.47 7.96 15.10
C ALA A 64 17.65 9.47 14.94
N ARG A 65 18.76 9.88 14.33
CA ARG A 65 19.08 11.26 13.97
C ARG A 65 19.32 11.38 12.47
N PHE A 66 19.06 12.56 11.92
CA PHE A 66 19.23 12.84 10.49
C PHE A 66 20.64 12.51 10.00
N GLU A 67 21.67 12.83 10.79
CA GLU A 67 23.08 12.61 10.42
C GLU A 67 23.47 11.13 10.33
N GLN A 68 22.61 10.23 10.80
CA GLN A 68 22.81 8.78 10.73
C GLN A 68 22.13 8.16 9.52
N LEU A 69 21.29 8.91 8.80
CA LEU A 69 20.64 8.43 7.59
C LEU A 69 21.66 8.37 6.45
N PRO A 70 21.77 7.24 5.73
CA PRO A 70 22.55 7.19 4.51
C PRO A 70 22.07 8.25 3.49
N PRO A 71 22.96 8.87 2.70
CA PRO A 71 22.57 9.90 1.73
C PRO A 71 21.49 9.45 0.74
N GLU A 72 21.52 8.20 0.31
CA GLU A 72 20.54 7.60 -0.58
C GLU A 72 19.14 7.48 0.08
N VAL A 73 19.09 7.28 1.40
CA VAL A 73 17.83 7.27 2.18
C VAL A 73 17.22 8.66 2.23
N VAL A 74 18.05 9.70 2.41
CA VAL A 74 17.61 11.09 2.36
C VAL A 74 17.09 11.44 0.97
N SER A 75 17.82 11.05 -0.08
CA SER A 75 17.42 11.30 -1.48
C SER A 75 16.08 10.66 -1.81
N ILE A 76 15.93 9.34 -1.58
CA ILE A 76 14.68 8.64 -1.92
C ILE A 76 13.51 9.15 -1.06
N THR A 77 13.75 9.58 0.18
CA THR A 77 12.70 10.18 1.01
C THR A 77 12.17 11.48 0.38
N LYS A 78 13.04 12.31 -0.19
CA LYS A 78 12.61 13.54 -0.91
C LYS A 78 11.79 13.19 -2.16
N ASP A 79 12.25 12.20 -2.92
CA ASP A 79 11.55 11.70 -4.10
C ASP A 79 10.14 11.19 -3.74
N GLN A 80 10.02 10.41 -2.66
CA GLN A 80 8.74 9.94 -2.11
C GLN A 80 7.85 11.08 -1.64
N VAL A 81 8.41 12.16 -1.06
CA VAL A 81 7.64 13.34 -0.63
C VAL A 81 7.05 14.07 -1.83
N LEU A 82 7.83 14.29 -2.89
CA LEU A 82 7.31 14.89 -4.12
C LEU A 82 6.24 14.00 -4.75
N ASP A 83 6.50 12.69 -4.82
CA ASP A 83 5.55 11.71 -5.32
C ASP A 83 4.24 11.74 -4.53
N PHE A 84 4.30 11.77 -3.20
CA PHE A 84 3.13 11.90 -2.34
C PHE A 84 2.31 13.15 -2.67
N PHE A 85 2.94 14.31 -2.84
CA PHE A 85 2.21 15.52 -3.21
C PHE A 85 1.58 15.39 -4.60
N ALA A 86 2.27 14.76 -5.56
CA ALA A 86 1.71 14.47 -6.88
C ALA A 86 0.40 13.67 -6.75
N VAL A 87 0.47 12.49 -6.12
CA VAL A 87 -0.68 11.59 -6.07
C VAL A 87 -1.79 12.09 -5.14
N ALA A 88 -1.45 12.81 -4.07
CA ALA A 88 -2.45 13.41 -3.18
C ALA A 88 -3.22 14.53 -3.88
N LEU A 89 -2.53 15.44 -4.56
CA LEU A 89 -3.20 16.53 -5.27
C LEU A 89 -3.96 16.00 -6.50
N GLY A 90 -3.38 15.06 -7.24
CA GLY A 90 -4.05 14.39 -8.37
C GLY A 90 -5.30 13.62 -7.93
N GLY A 91 -5.22 12.90 -6.81
CA GLY A 91 -6.33 12.13 -6.26
C GLY A 91 -7.38 12.94 -5.51
N SER A 92 -7.21 14.26 -5.41
CA SER A 92 -8.00 15.12 -4.51
C SER A 92 -9.50 15.16 -4.81
N ALA A 93 -9.88 14.95 -6.07
CA ALA A 93 -11.27 14.99 -6.53
C ALA A 93 -11.86 13.60 -6.81
N GLU A 94 -11.12 12.54 -6.50
CA GLU A 94 -11.51 11.17 -6.81
C GLU A 94 -12.69 10.68 -5.95
N ALA A 95 -13.44 9.73 -6.48
CA ALA A 95 -14.57 9.12 -5.77
C ALA A 95 -14.15 8.57 -4.40
N GLY A 96 -14.96 8.85 -3.38
CA GLY A 96 -14.71 8.51 -1.98
C GLY A 96 -13.91 9.57 -1.21
N VAL A 97 -13.08 10.38 -1.88
CA VAL A 97 -12.29 11.43 -1.24
C VAL A 97 -13.17 12.61 -0.86
N VAL A 98 -13.99 13.09 -1.81
CA VAL A 98 -14.89 14.23 -1.60
C VAL A 98 -15.91 13.92 -0.50
N GLU A 99 -16.48 12.71 -0.54
CA GLU A 99 -17.44 12.23 0.45
C GLU A 99 -16.82 12.11 1.85
N LEU A 100 -15.59 11.62 1.94
CA LEU A 100 -14.87 11.54 3.21
C LEU A 100 -14.52 12.94 3.75
N ARG A 101 -14.07 13.85 2.88
CA ARG A 101 -13.81 15.25 3.24
C ARG A 101 -15.08 15.89 3.81
N ASP A 102 -16.20 15.77 3.11
CA ASP A 102 -17.47 16.38 3.53
C ASP A 102 -17.95 15.81 4.88
N LEU A 103 -17.81 14.49 5.09
CA LEU A 103 -18.09 13.85 6.37
C LEU A 103 -17.18 14.36 7.50
N VAL A 104 -15.88 14.52 7.23
CA VAL A 104 -14.93 15.08 8.20
C VAL A 104 -15.29 16.53 8.56
N ARG A 105 -15.74 17.33 7.58
CA ARG A 105 -16.24 18.70 7.83
C ARG A 105 -17.49 18.69 8.70
N GLU A 106 -18.42 17.77 8.43
CA GLU A 106 -19.65 17.60 9.20
C GLU A 106 -19.36 17.27 10.67
N TRP A 107 -18.38 16.39 10.93
CA TRP A 107 -17.96 16.08 12.30
C TRP A 107 -17.35 17.27 13.06
N GLY A 108 -16.77 18.23 12.33
CA GLY A 108 -16.12 19.41 12.90
C GLY A 108 -14.92 19.08 13.80
N GLY A 109 -14.59 20.00 14.71
CA GLY A 109 -13.49 19.87 15.67
C GLY A 109 -12.47 20.99 15.60
N ALA A 110 -11.34 20.83 16.29
CA ALA A 110 -10.29 21.84 16.35
C ALA A 110 -9.54 21.98 15.01
N PRO A 111 -9.24 23.20 14.54
CA PRO A 111 -8.50 23.43 13.30
C PRO A 111 -6.99 23.23 13.52
N GLN A 112 -6.53 21.98 13.45
CA GLN A 112 -5.15 21.61 13.80
C GLN A 112 -4.28 21.44 12.57
N SER A 113 -4.76 20.70 11.57
CA SER A 113 -4.00 20.38 10.37
C SER A 113 -4.87 20.49 9.13
N THR A 114 -4.25 20.65 7.97
CA THR A 114 -4.87 21.03 6.71
C THR A 114 -5.19 19.82 5.85
N ILE A 115 -6.40 19.80 5.29
CA ILE A 115 -6.71 18.94 4.15
C ILE A 115 -6.07 19.60 2.92
N LEU A 116 -5.04 18.94 2.37
CA LEU A 116 -4.32 19.39 1.17
C LEU A 116 -5.31 19.65 0.05
N ARG A 117 -4.94 20.52 -0.92
CA ARG A 117 -5.81 21.01 -2.00
C ARG A 117 -6.96 21.92 -1.59
N TYR A 118 -7.52 21.73 -0.39
CA TYR A 118 -8.75 22.39 0.04
C TYR A 118 -8.51 23.53 1.04
N GLY A 119 -7.38 23.52 1.76
CA GLY A 119 -7.03 24.54 2.75
C GLY A 119 -7.88 24.48 4.03
N GLU A 120 -8.80 23.53 4.11
CA GLU A 120 -9.66 23.33 5.27
C GLU A 120 -8.86 22.77 6.44
N ARG A 121 -8.98 23.38 7.61
CA ARG A 121 -8.29 22.92 8.82
C ARG A 121 -9.24 22.15 9.72
N VAL A 122 -8.86 20.94 10.08
CA VAL A 122 -9.64 19.97 10.87
C VAL A 122 -8.72 19.31 11.92
N PRO A 123 -9.24 18.44 12.82
CA PRO A 123 -8.37 17.73 13.75
C PRO A 123 -7.27 16.94 13.02
N ALA A 124 -6.06 16.89 13.57
CA ALA A 124 -4.90 16.28 12.91
C ALA A 124 -5.14 14.82 12.44
N PRO A 125 -5.79 13.93 13.23
CA PRO A 125 -6.14 12.59 12.76
C PRO A 125 -7.02 12.60 11.50
N ASN A 126 -7.92 13.57 11.38
CA ASN A 126 -8.88 13.66 10.28
C ASN A 126 -8.22 14.24 9.02
N ALA A 127 -7.37 15.26 9.16
CA ALA A 127 -6.61 15.81 8.04
C ALA A 127 -5.69 14.72 7.44
N GLY A 128 -4.95 14.00 8.30
CA GLY A 128 -4.13 12.86 7.88
C GLY A 128 -4.94 11.77 7.18
N GLN A 129 -6.16 11.47 7.67
CA GLN A 129 -7.08 10.51 7.04
C GLN A 129 -7.38 10.87 5.58
N VAL A 130 -7.79 12.12 5.36
CA VAL A 130 -8.21 12.59 4.04
C VAL A 130 -7.00 12.65 3.11
N ASN A 131 -5.88 13.23 3.56
CA ASN A 131 -4.65 13.36 2.76
C ASN A 131 -4.07 11.98 2.35
N ALA A 132 -4.10 10.99 3.23
CA ALA A 132 -3.71 9.62 2.89
C ALA A 132 -4.69 8.95 1.91
N THR A 133 -5.99 9.20 2.06
CA THR A 133 -7.01 8.68 1.13
C THR A 133 -6.85 9.30 -0.26
N MET A 134 -6.54 10.59 -0.32
CA MET A 134 -6.21 11.31 -1.56
C MET A 134 -5.02 10.66 -2.26
N ALA A 135 -3.92 10.46 -1.52
CA ALA A 135 -2.69 9.90 -2.07
C ALA A 135 -2.85 8.48 -2.63
N HIS A 136 -3.71 7.67 -2.01
CA HIS A 136 -3.95 6.29 -2.43
C HIS A 136 -5.12 6.12 -3.44
N ALA A 137 -5.78 7.23 -3.84
CA ALA A 137 -6.98 7.17 -4.67
C ALA A 137 -6.73 6.72 -6.11
N LEU A 138 -5.56 7.08 -6.65
CA LEU A 138 -5.17 6.83 -8.04
C LEU A 138 -4.35 5.55 -8.23
N ASP A 139 -4.10 4.75 -7.17
CA ASP A 139 -3.17 3.60 -7.21
C ASP A 139 -1.82 3.93 -7.88
N PHE A 140 -1.38 5.19 -7.75
CA PHE A 140 -0.22 5.74 -8.45
C PHE A 140 0.94 6.05 -7.49
N ASP A 141 0.72 5.82 -6.21
CA ASP A 141 1.67 5.99 -5.12
C ASP A 141 2.81 4.97 -5.16
N ASP A 142 3.85 5.29 -4.40
CA ASP A 142 5.03 4.44 -4.18
C ASP A 142 4.69 3.02 -3.71
N VAL A 143 5.59 2.07 -3.98
CA VAL A 143 5.41 0.67 -3.59
C VAL A 143 6.73 0.01 -3.28
N HIS A 144 6.79 -0.73 -2.18
CA HIS A 144 7.82 -1.71 -1.93
C HIS A 144 7.30 -3.07 -2.37
N GLU A 145 7.77 -3.56 -3.51
CA GLU A 145 7.27 -4.78 -4.15
C GLU A 145 7.39 -6.02 -3.26
N ASP A 146 8.57 -6.24 -2.67
CA ASP A 146 8.81 -7.43 -1.87
C ASP A 146 8.03 -7.43 -0.54
N ALA A 147 7.74 -6.25 0.01
CA ALA A 147 6.93 -6.09 1.21
C ALA A 147 5.42 -6.07 0.90
N ILE A 148 5.04 -5.86 -0.37
CA ILE A 148 3.69 -5.55 -0.84
C ILE A 148 3.11 -4.41 0.00
N MET A 149 3.83 -3.29 -0.02
CA MET A 149 3.58 -2.16 0.89
C MET A 149 3.59 -0.84 0.14
N HIS A 150 2.71 0.08 0.53
CA HIS A 150 2.71 1.47 0.07
C HIS A 150 3.09 2.37 1.25
N PRO A 151 4.39 2.62 1.50
CA PRO A 151 4.82 3.31 2.70
C PRO A 151 4.47 4.80 2.71
N GLY A 152 4.60 5.49 1.57
CA GLY A 152 4.46 6.95 1.48
C GLY A 152 3.07 7.44 1.85
N VAL A 153 2.02 6.67 1.51
CA VAL A 153 0.61 7.00 1.86
C VAL A 153 0.27 6.85 3.34
N VAL A 154 1.19 6.34 4.16
CA VAL A 154 1.05 6.26 5.62
C VAL A 154 1.98 7.25 6.30
N THR A 155 3.27 7.21 5.98
CA THR A 155 4.31 7.92 6.75
C THR A 155 4.27 9.43 6.51
N ILE A 156 4.16 9.85 5.25
CA ILE A 156 4.18 11.25 4.83
C ILE A 156 2.94 12.02 5.29
N PRO A 157 1.69 11.56 5.06
CA PRO A 157 0.51 12.30 5.53
C PRO A 157 0.41 12.33 7.06
N THR A 158 0.92 11.29 7.75
CA THR A 158 1.05 11.31 9.21
C THR A 158 2.03 12.40 9.64
N ALA A 159 3.21 12.45 9.03
CA ALA A 159 4.23 13.41 9.39
C ALA A 159 3.80 14.85 9.10
N LEU A 160 3.14 15.12 7.96
CA LEU A 160 2.64 16.45 7.61
C LEU A 160 1.55 16.92 8.57
N ALA A 161 0.57 16.06 8.88
CA ALA A 161 -0.50 16.40 9.82
C ALA A 161 0.08 16.70 11.22
N MET A 162 1.07 15.91 11.65
CA MET A 162 1.71 16.11 12.95
C MET A 162 2.67 17.30 12.98
N ALA A 163 3.32 17.64 11.86
CA ALA A 163 4.14 18.84 11.72
C ALA A 163 3.30 20.12 11.94
N GLU A 164 2.10 20.18 11.35
CA GLU A 164 1.15 21.27 11.63
C GLU A 164 0.64 21.26 13.07
N TYR A 165 0.40 20.08 13.64
CA TYR A 165 -0.09 19.93 15.01
C TYR A 165 0.90 20.44 16.06
N VAL A 166 2.19 20.09 15.94
CA VAL A 166 3.23 20.50 16.89
C VAL A 166 3.80 21.89 16.59
N GLY A 167 3.90 22.24 15.30
CA GLY A 167 4.56 23.44 14.80
C GLY A 167 6.09 23.36 14.88
N GLY A 168 6.79 23.99 13.92
CA GLY A 168 8.26 24.12 13.96
C GLY A 168 9.02 22.80 13.75
N LEU A 169 8.44 21.84 13.04
CA LEU A 169 9.14 20.60 12.69
C LEU A 169 10.11 20.87 11.53
N SER A 170 11.41 20.73 11.79
CA SER A 170 12.43 20.92 10.77
C SER A 170 12.33 19.87 9.66
N GLY A 171 12.83 20.21 8.48
CA GLY A 171 12.93 19.30 7.36
C GLY A 171 13.75 18.04 7.65
N ARG A 172 14.81 18.18 8.46
CA ARG A 172 15.64 17.05 8.91
C ARG A 172 14.87 16.10 9.83
N ASP A 173 14.11 16.64 10.77
CA ASP A 173 13.30 15.83 11.68
C ASP A 173 12.15 15.15 10.94
N PHE A 174 11.54 15.86 9.98
CA PHE A 174 10.52 15.31 9.09
C PHE A 174 11.07 14.15 8.25
N ILE A 175 12.19 14.33 7.55
CA ILE A 175 12.86 13.26 6.77
C ILE A 175 13.17 12.07 7.67
N THR A 176 13.70 12.31 8.87
CA THR A 176 14.03 11.21 9.80
C THR A 176 12.79 10.44 10.24
N ALA A 177 11.68 11.14 10.54
CA ALA A 177 10.42 10.49 10.91
C ALA A 177 9.84 9.66 9.75
N VAL A 178 9.87 10.19 8.52
CA VAL A 178 9.40 9.49 7.32
C VAL A 178 10.28 8.29 7.01
N ALA A 179 11.61 8.44 6.98
CA ALA A 179 12.56 7.38 6.65
C ALA A 179 12.46 6.19 7.63
N VAL A 180 12.43 6.46 8.94
CA VAL A 180 12.27 5.41 9.97
C VAL A 180 10.87 4.77 9.89
N GLY A 181 9.84 5.56 9.59
CA GLY A 181 8.49 5.06 9.36
C GLY A 181 8.40 4.11 8.16
N THR A 182 9.04 4.48 7.06
CA THR A 182 9.09 3.71 5.81
C THR A 182 9.84 2.41 6.05
N ASP A 183 10.99 2.47 6.73
CA ASP A 183 11.74 1.27 7.11
C ASP A 183 10.90 0.32 7.98
N PHE A 184 10.21 0.85 8.99
CA PHE A 184 9.36 0.05 9.88
C PHE A 184 8.24 -0.66 9.13
N ILE A 185 7.44 0.06 8.33
CA ILE A 185 6.29 -0.54 7.64
C ILE A 185 6.71 -1.56 6.58
N CYS A 186 7.81 -1.31 5.87
CA CYS A 186 8.37 -2.24 4.88
C CYS A 186 8.89 -3.51 5.57
N ARG A 187 9.60 -3.39 6.69
CA ARG A 187 10.08 -4.54 7.47
C ARG A 187 8.94 -5.39 8.05
N LEU A 188 7.84 -4.78 8.48
CA LEU A 188 6.63 -5.51 8.88
C LEU A 188 6.08 -6.35 7.72
N GLY A 189 6.04 -5.79 6.51
CA GLY A 189 5.68 -6.52 5.28
C GLY A 189 6.64 -7.67 4.96
N LEU A 190 7.95 -7.38 4.90
CA LEU A 190 8.99 -8.36 4.59
C LEU A 190 9.03 -9.52 5.57
N ALA A 191 8.76 -9.26 6.85
CA ALA A 191 8.71 -10.29 7.89
C ALA A 191 7.60 -11.32 7.65
N THR A 192 6.57 -11.01 6.87
CA THR A 192 5.55 -12.01 6.50
C THR A 192 6.04 -13.02 5.44
N ARG A 193 7.27 -12.85 4.92
CA ARG A 193 7.93 -13.73 3.95
C ARG A 193 9.21 -14.33 4.58
N PRO A 194 9.63 -15.59 4.37
CA PRO A 194 9.05 -16.62 3.51
C PRO A 194 7.99 -17.46 4.23
N GLY A 195 6.96 -16.81 4.81
CA GLY A 195 5.81 -17.48 5.40
C GLY A 195 4.86 -18.06 4.35
N GLU A 196 3.67 -18.49 4.77
CA GLU A 196 2.63 -18.87 3.81
C GLU A 196 2.23 -17.66 2.96
N SER A 197 1.74 -17.91 1.73
CA SER A 197 1.27 -16.86 0.82
C SER A 197 0.43 -15.82 1.55
N ILE A 198 0.81 -14.55 1.48
CA ILE A 198 0.11 -13.46 2.16
C ILE A 198 -1.37 -13.37 1.75
N HIS A 199 -1.70 -13.82 0.54
CA HIS A 199 -3.06 -13.86 0.01
C HIS A 199 -3.94 -14.90 0.73
N LYS A 200 -3.33 -15.90 1.38
CA LYS A 200 -4.04 -16.88 2.22
C LYS A 200 -4.72 -16.21 3.41
N TYR A 201 -4.08 -15.20 4.00
CA TYR A 201 -4.61 -14.49 5.15
C TYR A 201 -5.63 -13.41 4.79
N GLY A 202 -5.63 -12.96 3.53
CA GLY A 202 -6.64 -12.03 3.02
C GLY A 202 -6.55 -10.63 3.62
N TRP A 203 -5.33 -10.16 3.92
CA TRP A 203 -5.07 -8.82 4.45
C TRP A 203 -4.61 -7.83 3.38
N HIS A 204 -4.99 -6.57 3.55
CA HIS A 204 -4.39 -5.43 2.87
C HIS A 204 -3.30 -4.85 3.78
N LEU A 205 -2.04 -5.26 3.54
CA LEU A 205 -0.94 -5.05 4.48
C LEU A 205 -0.64 -3.56 4.75
N THR A 206 -0.78 -2.69 3.74
CA THR A 206 -0.64 -1.23 3.91
C THR A 206 -1.55 -0.69 5.00
N THR A 207 -2.81 -1.15 5.04
CA THR A 207 -3.74 -0.71 6.09
C THR A 207 -3.40 -1.36 7.43
N LEU A 208 -3.16 -2.67 7.44
CA LEU A 208 -2.89 -3.42 8.67
C LEU A 208 -1.65 -2.92 9.42
N PHE A 209 -0.54 -2.76 8.71
CA PHE A 209 0.72 -2.26 9.26
C PHE A 209 0.79 -0.74 9.28
N GLY A 210 -0.09 -0.05 8.57
CA GLY A 210 -0.19 1.41 8.63
C GLY A 210 -0.57 1.94 10.01
N TYR A 211 -1.40 1.22 10.77
CA TYR A 211 -1.82 1.62 12.11
C TYR A 211 -0.64 1.78 13.09
N PRO A 212 0.17 0.72 13.33
CA PRO A 212 1.32 0.84 14.23
C PRO A 212 2.37 1.81 13.68
N THR A 213 2.56 1.89 12.36
CA THR A 213 3.52 2.83 11.75
C THR A 213 3.12 4.28 11.95
N ALA A 214 1.87 4.65 11.64
CA ALA A 214 1.39 6.02 11.85
C ALA A 214 1.44 6.42 13.33
N ALA A 215 1.17 5.48 14.25
CA ALA A 215 1.31 5.73 15.68
C ALA A 215 2.76 6.00 16.09
N ALA A 216 3.72 5.21 15.58
CA ALA A 216 5.13 5.39 15.89
C ALA A 216 5.69 6.69 15.31
N VAL A 217 5.35 7.03 14.06
CA VAL A 217 5.72 8.30 13.40
C VAL A 217 5.16 9.49 14.18
N ALA A 218 3.86 9.47 14.52
CA ALA A 218 3.24 10.54 15.28
C ALA A 218 3.82 10.67 16.70
N ALA A 219 4.07 9.55 17.39
CA ALA A 219 4.67 9.55 18.73
C ALA A 219 6.10 10.10 18.72
N ARG A 220 6.90 9.80 17.69
CA ARG A 220 8.23 10.38 17.48
C ARG A 220 8.15 11.90 17.31
N ILE A 221 7.25 12.39 16.46
CA ILE A 221 7.09 13.84 16.21
C ILE A 221 6.60 14.57 17.46
N LEU A 222 5.76 13.93 18.27
CA LEU A 222 5.35 14.44 19.60
C LEU A 222 6.48 14.42 20.64
N GLY A 223 7.65 13.87 20.31
CA GLY A 223 8.79 13.78 21.20
C GLY A 223 8.60 12.80 22.36
N LEU A 224 7.68 11.83 22.24
CA LEU A 224 7.41 10.86 23.31
C LEU A 224 8.66 10.02 23.63
N ASP A 225 8.75 9.55 24.88
CA ASP A 225 9.78 8.61 25.31
C ASP A 225 9.45 7.17 24.85
N GLU A 226 10.33 6.20 25.15
CA GLU A 226 10.13 4.81 24.75
C GLU A 226 8.82 4.20 25.29
N THR A 227 8.40 4.62 26.49
CA THR A 227 7.14 4.18 27.08
C THR A 227 5.96 4.75 26.31
N GLY A 228 5.99 6.04 25.96
CA GLY A 228 4.97 6.70 25.17
C GLY A 228 4.84 6.14 23.75
N ILE A 229 5.97 5.87 23.07
CA ILE A 229 5.97 5.24 21.74
C ILE A 229 5.42 3.81 21.83
N THR A 230 5.84 3.02 22.83
CA THR A 230 5.29 1.67 23.06
C THR A 230 3.79 1.71 23.27
N ASN A 231 3.30 2.63 24.11
CA ASN A 231 1.86 2.79 24.35
C ASN A 231 1.11 3.19 23.07
N ALA A 232 1.66 4.11 22.27
CA ALA A 232 1.05 4.53 21.01
C ALA A 232 0.90 3.36 20.04
N ILE A 233 1.96 2.57 19.82
CA ILE A 233 1.92 1.37 18.98
C ILE A 233 0.93 0.35 19.55
N GLY A 234 0.91 0.17 20.87
CA GLY A 234 0.00 -0.74 21.57
C GLY A 234 -1.48 -0.38 21.46
N ILE A 235 -1.81 0.91 21.53
CA ILE A 235 -3.19 1.39 21.31
C ILE A 235 -3.56 1.21 19.84
N ALA A 236 -2.65 1.53 18.92
CA ALA A 236 -2.88 1.35 17.49
C ALA A 236 -3.10 -0.11 17.10
N TYR A 237 -2.39 -1.04 17.75
CA TYR A 237 -2.61 -2.47 17.56
C TYR A 237 -4.04 -2.91 17.89
N HIS A 238 -4.65 -2.33 18.93
CA HIS A 238 -6.00 -2.71 19.36
C HIS A 238 -7.11 -2.35 18.35
N GLN A 239 -6.79 -1.54 17.35
CA GLN A 239 -7.69 -1.11 16.28
C GLN A 239 -7.22 -1.56 14.88
N CYS A 240 -6.13 -2.33 14.80
CA CYS A 240 -5.59 -2.86 13.54
C CYS A 240 -6.67 -3.59 12.74
N SER A 241 -6.86 -3.15 11.50
CA SER A 241 -7.82 -3.70 10.54
C SER A 241 -7.22 -3.70 9.13
N GLY A 242 -8.01 -3.92 8.09
CA GLY A 242 -7.54 -3.87 6.70
C GLY A 242 -7.59 -5.23 6.01
N ASN A 243 -8.80 -5.71 5.74
CA ASN A 243 -9.00 -6.91 4.94
C ASN A 243 -8.78 -6.61 3.43
N GLY A 244 -8.42 -7.64 2.68
CA GLY A 244 -8.21 -7.59 1.23
C GLY A 244 -9.46 -7.82 0.39
N GLN A 245 -10.66 -7.95 1.00
CA GLN A 245 -11.91 -8.13 0.24
C GLN A 245 -12.20 -6.92 -0.65
N CYS A 246 -11.83 -5.72 -0.20
CA CYS A 246 -11.97 -4.49 -0.98
C CYS A 246 -11.21 -4.53 -2.32
N VAL A 247 -10.06 -5.22 -2.39
CA VAL A 247 -9.31 -5.41 -3.63
C VAL A 247 -10.05 -6.34 -4.59
N ARG A 248 -10.68 -7.39 -4.06
CA ARG A 248 -11.46 -8.36 -4.87
C ARG A 248 -12.74 -7.74 -5.43
N ASP A 249 -13.40 -6.90 -4.63
CA ASP A 249 -14.67 -6.27 -5.01
C ASP A 249 -14.47 -4.98 -5.82
N GLY A 250 -13.24 -4.47 -5.94
CA GLY A 250 -12.96 -3.16 -6.55
C GLY A 250 -13.57 -2.00 -5.75
N ALA A 251 -13.71 -2.15 -4.43
CA ALA A 251 -14.39 -1.19 -3.57
C ALA A 251 -13.51 0.03 -3.24
N LEU A 252 -14.14 1.21 -3.08
CA LEU A 252 -13.47 2.45 -2.66
C LEU A 252 -12.74 2.32 -1.31
N THR A 253 -13.10 1.33 -0.49
CA THR A 253 -12.40 1.09 0.78
C THR A 253 -10.93 0.69 0.61
N LYS A 254 -10.50 0.19 -0.57
CA LYS A 254 -9.08 -0.04 -0.88
C LYS A 254 -8.28 1.25 -0.73
N ARG A 255 -8.73 2.34 -1.37
CA ARG A 255 -8.07 3.65 -1.27
C ARG A 255 -8.21 4.30 0.11
N MET A 256 -9.30 4.02 0.85
CA MET A 256 -9.54 4.59 2.18
C MET A 256 -8.77 3.90 3.31
N GLY A 257 -8.36 2.65 3.12
CA GLY A 257 -7.72 1.84 4.15
C GLY A 257 -6.52 2.53 4.80
N PRO A 258 -5.51 2.98 4.04
CA PRO A 258 -4.37 3.74 4.60
C PRO A 258 -4.81 4.99 5.36
N GLY A 259 -5.83 5.70 4.89
CA GLY A 259 -6.42 6.82 5.63
C GLY A 259 -6.96 6.42 7.01
N MET A 260 -7.71 5.32 7.09
CA MET A 260 -8.20 4.79 8.38
C MET A 260 -7.03 4.46 9.32
N ALA A 261 -5.95 3.89 8.78
CA ALA A 261 -4.74 3.58 9.52
C ALA A 261 -4.04 4.85 10.05
N VAL A 262 -3.88 5.88 9.22
CA VAL A 262 -3.31 7.17 9.59
C VAL A 262 -4.13 7.86 10.68
N ARG A 263 -5.46 7.94 10.53
CA ARG A 263 -6.35 8.49 11.56
C ARG A 263 -6.17 7.77 12.89
N GLY A 264 -6.22 6.45 12.84
CA GLY A 264 -6.09 5.62 14.02
C GLY A 264 -4.72 5.78 14.69
N GLY A 265 -3.64 5.78 13.91
CA GLY A 265 -2.28 5.89 14.43
C GLY A 265 -2.03 7.24 15.10
N ILE A 266 -2.41 8.35 14.46
CA ILE A 266 -2.32 9.69 15.06
C ILE A 266 -3.13 9.75 16.36
N ALA A 267 -4.39 9.27 16.35
CA ALA A 267 -5.21 9.24 17.54
C ALA A 267 -4.57 8.42 18.67
N SER A 268 -3.89 7.32 18.34
CA SER A 268 -3.18 6.46 19.30
C SER A 268 -1.99 7.17 19.95
N ALA A 269 -1.21 7.91 19.17
CA ALA A 269 -0.11 8.72 19.70
C ALA A 269 -0.61 9.86 20.61
N LEU A 270 -1.70 10.52 20.22
CA LEU A 270 -2.34 11.56 21.05
C LEU A 270 -2.93 10.97 22.35
N MET A 271 -3.52 9.78 22.31
CA MET A 271 -3.97 9.06 23.50
C MET A 271 -2.78 8.71 24.43
N ALA A 272 -1.69 8.20 23.87
CA ALA A 272 -0.47 7.89 24.62
C ALA A 272 0.15 9.14 25.27
N GLN A 273 0.17 10.29 24.56
CA GLN A 273 0.62 11.57 25.11
C GLN A 273 -0.19 11.99 26.35
N ARG A 274 -1.47 11.58 26.43
CA ARG A 274 -2.35 11.82 27.59
C ARG A 274 -2.22 10.77 28.70
N GLY A 275 -1.28 9.84 28.57
CA GLY A 275 -1.02 8.79 29.57
C GLY A 275 -1.88 7.53 29.44
N ILE A 276 -2.65 7.39 28.35
CA ILE A 276 -3.37 6.14 28.07
C ILE A 276 -2.34 5.06 27.71
N THR A 277 -2.45 3.90 28.34
CA THR A 277 -1.51 2.79 28.15
C THR A 277 -1.94 1.87 27.01
N GLY A 278 -0.98 1.35 26.25
CA GLY A 278 -1.18 0.34 25.22
C GLY A 278 -0.55 -1.01 25.56
N ALA A 279 -0.84 -2.04 24.76
CA ALA A 279 -0.14 -3.33 24.84
C ALA A 279 1.36 -3.15 24.52
N ARG A 280 2.24 -3.90 25.22
CA ARG A 280 3.70 -3.76 25.07
C ARG A 280 4.33 -4.73 24.08
N ASN A 281 3.83 -5.96 24.03
CA ASN A 281 4.34 -7.04 23.17
C ASN A 281 3.48 -7.15 21.92
N VAL A 282 3.50 -6.09 21.09
CA VAL A 282 2.55 -5.90 20.00
C VAL A 282 2.79 -6.86 18.85
N LEU A 283 4.05 -7.17 18.51
CA LEU A 283 4.34 -7.98 17.33
C LEU A 283 4.34 -9.48 17.64
N GLU A 284 4.94 -9.88 18.77
CA GLU A 284 5.31 -11.27 19.06
C GLU A 284 4.74 -11.81 20.38
N GLY A 285 4.00 -10.98 21.13
CA GLY A 285 3.31 -11.41 22.34
C GLY A 285 2.34 -12.56 22.13
N GLU A 286 1.82 -13.12 23.23
CA GLU A 286 0.85 -14.24 23.17
C GLU A 286 -0.41 -13.91 22.37
N ALA A 287 -0.85 -12.66 22.43
CA ALA A 287 -1.89 -12.09 21.57
C ALA A 287 -1.33 -11.02 20.64
N GLY A 288 -0.07 -11.15 20.23
CA GLY A 288 0.62 -10.24 19.33
C GLY A 288 0.20 -10.43 17.86
N LEU A 289 0.51 -9.42 17.05
CA LEU A 289 0.06 -9.28 15.67
C LEU A 289 0.38 -10.51 14.83
N TYR A 290 1.63 -10.99 14.83
CA TYR A 290 1.99 -12.12 13.98
C TYR A 290 1.32 -13.42 14.42
N ARG A 291 1.08 -13.59 15.73
CA ARG A 291 0.35 -14.76 16.23
C ARG A 291 -1.13 -14.70 15.85
N VAL A 292 -1.78 -13.54 15.99
CA VAL A 292 -3.22 -13.39 15.76
C VAL A 292 -3.56 -13.31 14.26
N TYR A 293 -2.82 -12.52 13.49
CA TYR A 293 -3.15 -12.23 12.09
C TYR A 293 -2.46 -13.15 11.08
N HIS A 294 -1.32 -13.73 11.46
CA HIS A 294 -0.49 -14.57 10.59
C HIS A 294 -0.27 -15.99 11.14
N GLY A 295 -1.01 -16.41 12.17
CA GLY A 295 -0.92 -17.75 12.75
C GLY A 295 0.46 -18.10 13.33
N GLY A 296 1.27 -17.09 13.64
CA GLY A 296 2.65 -17.25 14.09
C GLY A 296 3.68 -17.38 12.95
N SER A 297 3.26 -17.29 11.68
CA SER A 297 4.16 -17.30 10.53
C SER A 297 4.76 -15.92 10.28
N TYR A 298 6.02 -15.75 10.61
CA TYR A 298 6.82 -14.56 10.29
C TYR A 298 8.33 -14.85 10.43
N SER A 299 9.16 -13.98 9.87
CA SER A 299 10.62 -14.00 9.98
C SER A 299 11.10 -12.83 10.83
N ARG A 300 11.51 -13.11 12.09
CA ARG A 300 12.15 -12.13 12.96
C ARG A 300 13.48 -11.64 12.39
N GLU A 301 14.21 -12.49 11.68
CA GLU A 301 15.47 -12.13 11.03
C GLU A 301 15.24 -11.02 10.00
N ARG A 302 14.29 -11.19 9.08
CA ARG A 302 13.97 -10.14 8.08
C ARG A 302 13.40 -8.88 8.73
N LEU A 303 12.68 -9.03 9.83
CA LEU A 303 12.15 -7.91 10.58
C LEU A 303 13.28 -7.02 11.16
N LEU A 304 14.35 -7.61 11.71
CA LEU A 304 15.36 -6.91 12.51
C LEU A 304 16.76 -6.83 11.88
N ALA A 305 17.00 -7.49 10.74
CA ALA A 305 18.31 -7.52 10.09
C ALA A 305 18.81 -6.11 9.80
N ASP A 306 20.01 -5.78 10.27
CA ASP A 306 20.69 -4.51 10.04
C ASP A 306 19.83 -3.28 10.42
N LEU A 307 18.99 -3.40 11.47
CA LEU A 307 18.09 -2.33 11.89
C LEU A 307 18.88 -1.07 12.30
N GLY A 308 18.50 0.07 11.73
CA GLY A 308 19.15 1.37 11.99
C GLY A 308 20.41 1.62 11.18
N THR A 309 20.86 0.66 10.35
CA THR A 309 21.96 0.85 9.40
C THR A 309 21.49 0.66 7.95
N ARG A 310 20.70 -0.38 7.69
CA ARG A 310 19.99 -0.58 6.42
C ARG A 310 18.57 -0.06 6.53
N PHE A 311 18.13 0.70 5.53
CA PHE A 311 16.77 1.20 5.44
C PHE A 311 16.09 0.66 4.19
N GLU A 312 14.87 0.14 4.33
CA GLU A 312 14.12 -0.42 3.20
C GLU A 312 13.57 0.65 2.23
N SER A 313 13.72 1.94 2.54
CA SER A 313 13.26 3.03 1.65
C SER A 313 13.96 3.01 0.29
N VAL A 314 15.22 2.57 0.22
CA VAL A 314 15.97 2.44 -1.05
C VAL A 314 15.42 1.34 -1.95
N ASN A 315 14.59 0.44 -1.39
CA ASN A 315 13.90 -0.63 -2.10
C ASN A 315 12.47 -0.24 -2.50
N VAL A 316 12.07 1.02 -2.27
CA VAL A 316 10.76 1.53 -2.66
C VAL A 316 10.81 2.05 -4.10
N SER A 317 9.84 1.62 -4.88
CA SER A 317 9.64 2.03 -6.27
C SER A 317 8.64 3.18 -6.36
N ILE A 318 8.92 4.15 -7.23
CA ILE A 318 7.96 5.18 -7.62
C ILE A 318 7.34 4.79 -8.95
N LYS A 319 6.01 4.64 -8.97
CA LYS A 319 5.27 4.18 -10.15
C LYS A 319 5.32 5.23 -11.27
N PRO A 320 5.73 4.86 -12.50
CA PRO A 320 5.60 5.73 -13.68
C PRO A 320 4.19 5.70 -14.30
N TYR A 321 3.42 4.63 -14.06
CA TYR A 321 2.06 4.47 -14.60
C TYR A 321 1.00 4.32 -13.48
N PRO A 322 -0.19 4.92 -13.62
CA PRO A 322 -1.24 4.97 -12.60
C PRO A 322 -2.09 3.69 -12.57
N CYS A 323 -1.44 2.56 -12.42
CA CYS A 323 -2.08 1.25 -12.45
C CYS A 323 -1.36 0.25 -11.52
N CYS A 324 -1.97 -0.93 -11.37
CA CYS A 324 -1.40 -2.01 -10.57
C CYS A 324 0.02 -2.32 -11.03
N ARG A 325 0.93 -2.50 -10.07
CA ARG A 325 2.35 -2.64 -10.32
C ARG A 325 2.70 -3.82 -11.24
N GLY A 326 1.95 -4.92 -11.16
CA GLY A 326 2.14 -6.09 -12.03
C GLY A 326 1.85 -5.85 -13.52
N VAL A 327 1.23 -4.72 -13.88
CA VAL A 327 1.02 -4.33 -15.30
C VAL A 327 2.27 -3.67 -15.91
N HIS A 328 3.16 -3.12 -15.08
CA HIS A 328 4.25 -2.25 -15.51
C HIS A 328 5.29 -2.95 -16.38
N PRO A 329 5.72 -4.21 -16.10
CA PRO A 329 6.65 -4.91 -16.99
C PRO A 329 6.12 -5.02 -18.43
N SER A 330 4.83 -5.30 -18.60
CA SER A 330 4.21 -5.39 -19.93
C SER A 330 4.09 -4.03 -20.61
N ILE A 331 3.78 -2.95 -19.88
CA ILE A 331 3.78 -1.59 -20.44
C ILE A 331 5.19 -1.21 -20.92
N ASP A 332 6.21 -1.45 -20.09
CA ASP A 332 7.60 -1.15 -20.46
C ASP A 332 8.02 -1.91 -21.72
N ALA A 333 7.73 -3.21 -21.79
CA ALA A 333 8.04 -4.05 -22.94
C ALA A 333 7.35 -3.51 -24.21
N ALA A 334 6.06 -3.18 -24.12
CA ALA A 334 5.31 -2.61 -25.23
C ALA A 334 5.87 -1.24 -25.68
N LEU A 335 6.20 -0.35 -24.74
CA LEU A 335 6.78 0.96 -25.05
C LEU A 335 8.19 0.84 -25.66
N THR A 336 8.99 -0.14 -25.24
CA THR A 336 10.29 -0.45 -25.87
C THR A 336 10.08 -0.85 -27.33
N LEU A 337 9.19 -1.81 -27.59
CA LEU A 337 8.89 -2.27 -28.96
C LEU A 337 8.33 -1.14 -29.83
N VAL A 338 7.43 -0.32 -29.29
CA VAL A 338 6.86 0.84 -29.99
C VAL A 338 7.94 1.84 -30.41
N ARG A 339 8.93 2.10 -29.54
CA ARG A 339 10.02 3.03 -29.85
C ARG A 339 11.04 2.43 -30.82
N GLU A 340 11.46 1.18 -30.60
CA GLU A 340 12.55 0.55 -31.36
C GLU A 340 12.16 0.27 -32.82
N TYR A 341 10.91 -0.13 -33.04
CA TYR A 341 10.41 -0.48 -34.37
C TYR A 341 9.49 0.60 -34.98
N ASP A 342 9.40 1.77 -34.35
CA ASP A 342 8.45 2.84 -34.69
C ASP A 342 7.03 2.33 -34.96
N LEU A 343 6.53 1.47 -34.06
CA LEU A 343 5.27 0.76 -34.30
C LEU A 343 4.09 1.72 -34.26
N HIS A 344 3.24 1.57 -35.27
CA HIS A 344 1.95 2.24 -35.37
C HIS A 344 0.81 1.24 -35.15
N PRO A 345 -0.29 1.63 -34.50
CA PRO A 345 -1.40 0.73 -34.16
C PRO A 345 -2.01 0.00 -35.37
N GLU A 346 -1.99 0.62 -36.54
CA GLU A 346 -2.52 0.06 -37.80
C GLU A 346 -1.67 -1.10 -38.32
N ALA A 347 -0.37 -1.12 -37.99
CA ALA A 347 0.55 -2.17 -38.40
C ALA A 347 0.49 -3.42 -37.50
N VAL A 348 -0.21 -3.37 -36.36
CA VAL A 348 -0.28 -4.46 -35.39
C VAL A 348 -1.42 -5.42 -35.72
N SER A 349 -1.11 -6.68 -36.03
CA SER A 349 -2.14 -7.71 -36.26
C SER A 349 -2.52 -8.46 -34.98
N ARG A 350 -1.56 -8.70 -34.07
CA ARG A 350 -1.78 -9.42 -32.81
C ARG A 350 -0.77 -9.02 -31.74
N ILE A 351 -1.20 -9.04 -30.48
CA ILE A 351 -0.34 -8.88 -29.30
C ILE A 351 -0.54 -10.08 -28.37
N VAL A 352 0.53 -10.66 -27.85
CA VAL A 352 0.49 -11.71 -26.82
C VAL A 352 1.33 -11.28 -25.63
N ILE A 353 0.72 -11.28 -24.44
CA ILE A 353 1.39 -10.99 -23.18
C ILE A 353 1.60 -12.30 -22.43
N TYR A 354 2.84 -12.61 -22.07
CA TYR A 354 3.20 -13.74 -21.22
C TYR A 354 3.55 -13.22 -19.82
N CYS A 355 2.98 -13.84 -18.79
CA CYS A 355 3.22 -13.50 -17.39
C CYS A 355 3.07 -14.73 -16.48
N GLY A 356 3.51 -14.62 -15.23
CA GLY A 356 3.31 -15.68 -14.24
C GLY A 356 1.85 -15.82 -13.77
N GLU A 357 1.57 -16.87 -13.00
CA GLU A 357 0.23 -17.29 -12.58
C GLU A 357 -0.46 -16.25 -11.69
N ALA A 358 0.27 -15.59 -10.80
CA ALA A 358 -0.32 -14.58 -9.92
C ALA A 358 -0.79 -13.36 -10.73
N THR A 359 0.06 -12.88 -11.64
CA THR A 359 -0.23 -11.77 -12.55
C THR A 359 -1.32 -12.15 -13.54
N TYR A 360 -1.28 -13.36 -14.09
CA TYR A 360 -2.31 -13.87 -14.99
C TYR A 360 -3.69 -13.89 -14.32
N GLY A 361 -3.78 -14.51 -13.14
CA GLY A 361 -5.03 -14.64 -12.39
C GLY A 361 -5.64 -13.30 -11.95
N LEU A 362 -4.81 -12.32 -11.59
CA LEU A 362 -5.26 -11.01 -11.11
C LEU A 362 -5.53 -10.01 -12.25
N LEU A 363 -4.67 -9.99 -13.28
CA LEU A 363 -4.56 -8.89 -14.25
C LEU A 363 -4.84 -9.34 -15.70
N GLY A 364 -4.76 -10.64 -15.99
CA GLY A 364 -4.98 -11.23 -17.31
C GLY A 364 -6.40 -11.75 -17.57
N VAL A 365 -7.10 -12.22 -16.53
CA VAL A 365 -8.42 -12.87 -16.67
C VAL A 365 -9.53 -12.20 -15.83
N PRO A 366 -10.80 -12.31 -16.25
CA PRO A 366 -11.24 -12.80 -17.56
C PRO A 366 -10.96 -11.79 -18.68
N LEU A 367 -10.40 -12.26 -19.80
CA LEU A 367 -9.83 -11.40 -20.85
C LEU A 367 -10.87 -10.44 -21.46
N GLU A 368 -12.12 -10.86 -21.60
CA GLU A 368 -13.20 -10.03 -22.12
C GLU A 368 -13.49 -8.79 -21.27
N VAL A 369 -13.26 -8.86 -19.96
CA VAL A 369 -13.37 -7.71 -19.06
C VAL A 369 -12.08 -6.90 -19.09
N LYS A 370 -10.91 -7.57 -19.07
CA LYS A 370 -9.62 -6.89 -19.06
C LYS A 370 -9.35 -6.11 -20.36
N ALA A 371 -9.73 -6.66 -21.52
CA ALA A 371 -9.60 -5.99 -22.81
C ALA A 371 -10.66 -4.92 -23.06
N ARG A 372 -11.75 -4.88 -22.26
CA ARG A 372 -12.79 -3.85 -22.34
C ARG A 372 -13.21 -3.38 -20.94
N PRO A 373 -12.32 -2.66 -20.23
CA PRO A 373 -12.60 -2.19 -18.89
C PRO A 373 -13.83 -1.28 -18.89
N ARG A 374 -14.61 -1.28 -17.81
CA ARG A 374 -15.83 -0.47 -17.68
C ARG A 374 -15.67 0.69 -16.71
N THR A 375 -14.67 0.59 -15.84
CA THR A 375 -14.41 1.52 -14.75
C THR A 375 -12.94 1.87 -14.71
N PHE A 376 -12.61 2.98 -14.05
CA PHE A 376 -11.24 3.37 -13.73
C PHE A 376 -10.46 2.20 -13.12
N VAL A 377 -11.03 1.55 -12.10
CA VAL A 377 -10.39 0.41 -11.41
C VAL A 377 -10.21 -0.80 -12.34
N ASP A 378 -11.19 -1.12 -13.19
CA ASP A 378 -11.06 -2.21 -14.17
C ASP A 378 -9.83 -1.98 -15.08
N ALA A 379 -9.61 -0.74 -15.52
CA ALA A 379 -8.48 -0.35 -16.38
C ALA A 379 -7.13 -0.44 -15.64
N GLN A 380 -7.08 -0.01 -14.37
CA GLN A 380 -5.87 -0.08 -13.55
C GLN A 380 -5.38 -1.50 -13.28
N PHE A 381 -6.28 -2.49 -13.33
CA PHE A 381 -5.97 -3.89 -13.08
C PHE A 381 -6.03 -4.73 -14.36
N SER A 382 -5.61 -4.19 -15.49
CA SER A 382 -5.67 -4.88 -16.79
C SER A 382 -4.35 -4.81 -17.57
N LEU A 383 -3.78 -6.00 -17.85
CA LEU A 383 -2.63 -6.14 -18.75
C LEU A 383 -2.99 -5.70 -20.16
N ALA A 384 -4.15 -6.12 -20.66
CA ALA A 384 -4.59 -5.83 -22.01
C ALA A 384 -4.79 -4.32 -22.23
N TRP A 385 -5.39 -3.63 -21.26
CA TRP A 385 -5.58 -2.18 -21.34
C TRP A 385 -4.25 -1.42 -21.33
N GLY A 386 -3.36 -1.77 -20.39
CA GLY A 386 -2.05 -1.11 -20.27
C GLY A 386 -1.21 -1.22 -21.54
N VAL A 387 -1.08 -2.44 -22.07
CA VAL A 387 -0.32 -2.69 -23.31
C VAL A 387 -1.00 -2.05 -24.53
N ALA A 388 -2.33 -2.14 -24.64
CA ALA A 388 -3.05 -1.51 -25.73
C ALA A 388 -2.89 0.01 -25.73
N THR A 389 -2.91 0.64 -24.55
CA THR A 389 -2.68 2.08 -24.39
C THR A 389 -1.26 2.45 -24.82
N ALA A 390 -0.26 1.69 -24.36
CA ALA A 390 1.14 1.89 -24.74
C ALA A 390 1.34 1.84 -26.26
N VAL A 391 0.69 0.91 -26.95
CA VAL A 391 0.75 0.79 -28.41
C VAL A 391 -0.05 1.89 -29.11
N ALA A 392 -1.31 2.11 -28.70
CA ALA A 392 -2.23 3.07 -29.32
C ALA A 392 -1.72 4.50 -29.23
N ARG A 393 -1.24 4.90 -28.05
CA ARG A 393 -0.90 6.29 -27.73
C ARG A 393 0.60 6.53 -27.60
N ARG A 394 1.41 5.47 -27.67
CA ARG A 394 2.89 5.55 -27.54
C ARG A 394 3.35 6.13 -26.20
N ARG A 395 2.44 6.16 -25.21
CA ARG A 395 2.60 6.60 -23.83
C ARG A 395 1.51 5.95 -22.96
N VAL A 396 1.71 5.96 -21.66
CA VAL A 396 0.68 5.65 -20.66
C VAL A 396 0.73 6.73 -19.58
N SER A 397 -0.42 7.33 -19.28
CA SER A 397 -0.60 8.48 -18.39
C SER A 397 -1.92 8.39 -17.62
N LEU A 398 -2.17 9.32 -16.69
CA LEU A 398 -3.44 9.41 -15.96
C LEU A 398 -4.66 9.60 -16.86
N GLU A 399 -4.53 10.39 -17.93
CA GLU A 399 -5.64 10.67 -18.86
C GLU A 399 -6.19 9.39 -19.50
N ASP A 400 -5.34 8.38 -19.66
CA ASP A 400 -5.65 7.10 -20.31
C ASP A 400 -6.53 6.17 -19.46
N PHE A 401 -6.82 6.55 -18.21
CA PHE A 401 -7.68 5.81 -17.29
C PHE A 401 -9.01 6.54 -17.01
N THR A 402 -9.19 7.75 -17.54
CA THR A 402 -10.45 8.51 -17.40
C THR A 402 -11.63 7.77 -18.03
N PRO A 403 -12.88 8.01 -17.58
CA PRO A 403 -14.07 7.42 -18.20
C PRO A 403 -14.14 7.67 -19.72
N GLN A 404 -13.68 8.83 -20.19
CA GLN A 404 -13.59 9.19 -21.60
C GLN A 404 -12.56 8.33 -22.33
N ALA A 405 -11.36 8.16 -21.76
CA ALA A 405 -10.33 7.32 -22.37
C ALA A 405 -10.71 5.84 -22.39
N ILE A 406 -11.38 5.34 -21.35
CA ILE A 406 -11.89 3.96 -21.29
C ILE A 406 -12.86 3.65 -22.45
N ALA A 407 -13.60 4.66 -22.91
CA ALA A 407 -14.50 4.54 -24.07
C ALA A 407 -13.79 4.78 -25.42
N SER A 408 -12.47 5.00 -25.43
CA SER A 408 -11.75 5.48 -26.61
C SER A 408 -11.57 4.35 -27.64
N PRO A 409 -12.03 4.53 -28.90
CA PRO A 409 -12.05 3.46 -29.90
C PRO A 409 -10.66 3.07 -30.40
N ASP A 410 -9.68 3.97 -30.33
CA ASP A 410 -8.27 3.71 -30.67
C ASP A 410 -7.65 2.66 -29.74
N ILE A 411 -7.76 2.84 -28.41
CA ILE A 411 -7.24 1.90 -27.43
C ILE A 411 -8.01 0.58 -27.51
N LEU A 412 -9.34 0.64 -27.58
CA LEU A 412 -10.19 -0.55 -27.65
C LEU A 412 -9.93 -1.38 -28.91
N ALA A 413 -9.62 -0.75 -30.04
CA ALA A 413 -9.27 -1.46 -31.27
C ALA A 413 -7.95 -2.25 -31.14
N VAL A 414 -6.97 -1.72 -30.40
CA VAL A 414 -5.72 -2.44 -30.10
C VAL A 414 -5.95 -3.52 -29.05
N ALA A 415 -6.70 -3.22 -27.98
CA ALA A 415 -7.00 -4.16 -26.90
C ALA A 415 -7.73 -5.41 -27.41
N ALA A 416 -8.57 -5.27 -28.44
CA ALA A 416 -9.24 -6.39 -29.09
C ALA A 416 -8.28 -7.39 -29.79
N ARG A 417 -7.01 -7.03 -29.99
CA ARG A 417 -5.97 -7.86 -30.60
C ARG A 417 -5.02 -8.48 -29.56
N VAL A 418 -5.26 -8.21 -28.27
CA VAL A 418 -4.44 -8.70 -27.16
C VAL A 418 -4.93 -10.07 -26.69
N ASP A 419 -4.00 -10.99 -26.52
CA ASP A 419 -4.14 -12.25 -25.81
C ASP A 419 -3.20 -12.25 -24.60
N VAL A 420 -3.57 -12.94 -23.51
CA VAL A 420 -2.73 -13.07 -22.31
C VAL A 420 -2.56 -14.53 -21.98
N ARG A 421 -1.32 -14.95 -21.71
CA ARG A 421 -0.96 -16.34 -21.47
C ARG A 421 -0.16 -16.45 -20.18
N ASN A 422 -0.53 -17.44 -19.36
CA ASN A 422 0.36 -17.92 -18.31
C ASN A 422 1.61 -18.54 -18.96
N ASP A 423 2.79 -18.13 -18.50
CA ASP A 423 4.07 -18.77 -18.81
C ASP A 423 4.75 -19.16 -17.49
N PRO A 424 4.77 -20.45 -17.12
CA PRO A 424 5.35 -20.91 -15.85
C PRO A 424 6.84 -20.59 -15.70
N ALA A 425 7.56 -20.25 -16.78
CA ALA A 425 8.95 -19.81 -16.70
C ALA A 425 9.10 -18.40 -16.10
N LEU A 426 8.02 -17.62 -16.06
CA LEU A 426 7.97 -16.27 -15.49
C LEU A 426 7.43 -16.26 -14.04
N ASP A 427 7.00 -17.41 -13.52
CA ASP A 427 6.54 -17.54 -12.14
C ASP A 427 7.67 -17.26 -11.16
N ARG A 428 7.42 -16.35 -10.22
CA ARG A 428 8.34 -16.07 -9.11
C ARG A 428 7.80 -16.52 -7.75
N GLY A 429 6.59 -17.08 -7.71
CA GLY A 429 5.96 -17.54 -6.47
C GLY A 429 5.76 -16.39 -5.48
N ASP A 430 6.41 -16.47 -4.32
CA ASP A 430 6.39 -15.43 -3.29
C ASP A 430 7.55 -14.42 -3.42
N GLN A 431 8.39 -14.53 -4.45
CA GLN A 431 9.60 -13.74 -4.62
C GLN A 431 9.38 -12.55 -5.55
N GLY A 432 9.05 -11.40 -4.97
CA GLY A 432 8.99 -10.14 -5.70
C GLY A 432 7.98 -10.11 -6.84
N MET A 433 8.23 -9.25 -7.83
CA MET A 433 7.35 -9.05 -8.98
C MET A 433 7.65 -10.06 -10.08
N GLU A 434 6.60 -10.57 -10.73
CA GLU A 434 6.75 -11.43 -11.90
C GLU A 434 7.18 -10.62 -13.14
N PRO A 435 8.18 -11.08 -13.89
CA PRO A 435 8.50 -10.54 -15.21
C PRO A 435 7.33 -10.66 -16.19
N ALA A 436 7.40 -9.90 -17.29
CA ALA A 436 6.51 -10.10 -18.43
C ALA A 436 7.27 -10.09 -19.76
N ARG A 437 6.78 -10.89 -20.72
CA ARG A 437 7.21 -10.84 -22.12
C ARG A 437 6.04 -10.41 -22.99
N VAL A 438 6.26 -9.45 -23.88
CA VAL A 438 5.26 -9.00 -24.86
C VAL A 438 5.76 -9.35 -26.26
N GLU A 439 4.92 -10.04 -27.02
CA GLU A 439 5.14 -10.35 -28.44
C GLU A 439 4.12 -9.60 -29.29
N ILE A 440 4.58 -8.88 -30.31
CA ILE A 440 3.75 -8.14 -31.25
C ILE A 440 3.99 -8.69 -32.65
N THR A 441 2.93 -9.22 -33.27
CA THR A 441 2.93 -9.62 -34.69
C THR A 441 2.35 -8.48 -35.52
N LEU A 442 3.07 -8.12 -36.59
CA LEU A 442 2.69 -7.07 -37.52
C LEU A 442 1.83 -7.62 -38.66
N THR A 443 1.23 -6.74 -39.46
CA THR A 443 0.38 -7.11 -40.61
C THR A 443 1.15 -7.73 -41.77
N ASP A 444 2.46 -7.51 -41.84
CA ASP A 444 3.37 -8.13 -42.82
C ASP A 444 3.88 -9.52 -42.39
N GLY A 445 3.50 -9.97 -41.19
CA GLY A 445 3.92 -11.24 -40.59
C GLY A 445 5.17 -11.17 -39.71
N THR A 446 5.87 -10.04 -39.67
CA THR A 446 7.01 -9.83 -38.76
C THR A 446 6.55 -9.94 -37.31
N THR A 447 7.33 -10.60 -36.46
CA THR A 447 7.06 -10.66 -35.00
C THR A 447 8.26 -10.15 -34.24
N VAL A 448 8.00 -9.23 -33.31
CA VAL A 448 8.98 -8.62 -32.41
C VAL A 448 8.59 -8.91 -30.96
N ALA A 449 9.57 -9.05 -30.09
CA ALA A 449 9.34 -9.46 -28.71
C ALA A 449 10.29 -8.76 -27.75
N GLU A 450 9.79 -8.42 -26.57
CA GLU A 450 10.59 -7.84 -25.49
C GLU A 450 10.19 -8.46 -24.14
N GLN A 451 11.18 -8.79 -23.31
CA GLN A 451 10.97 -9.24 -21.93
C GLN A 451 11.53 -8.23 -20.94
N VAL A 452 10.71 -7.89 -19.94
CA VAL A 452 11.09 -7.00 -18.86
C VAL A 452 11.02 -7.76 -17.53
N ASP A 453 12.19 -7.95 -16.91
CA ASP A 453 12.28 -8.58 -15.59
C ASP A 453 12.05 -7.59 -14.46
N PHE A 454 12.55 -6.35 -14.63
CA PHE A 454 12.42 -5.27 -13.66
C PHE A 454 11.89 -4.02 -14.36
N PRO A 455 10.65 -3.58 -14.06
CA PRO A 455 10.08 -2.42 -14.73
C PRO A 455 10.70 -1.12 -14.24
N THR A 456 10.49 -0.06 -15.02
CA THR A 456 10.83 1.32 -14.69
C THR A 456 10.23 1.71 -13.34
N GLY A 457 10.98 2.51 -12.58
CA GLY A 457 10.67 2.92 -11.22
C GLY A 457 11.18 1.99 -10.13
N THR A 458 11.68 0.79 -10.47
CA THR A 458 12.34 -0.11 -9.49
C THR A 458 13.66 0.47 -8.98
N PRO A 459 14.19 0.01 -7.84
CA PRO A 459 15.52 0.43 -7.35
C PRO A 459 16.65 0.24 -8.38
N GLY A 460 16.56 -0.79 -9.22
CA GLY A 460 17.52 -1.04 -10.31
C GLY A 460 17.30 -0.18 -11.57
N ARG A 461 16.13 0.44 -11.72
CA ARG A 461 15.75 1.35 -12.82
C ARG A 461 14.92 2.53 -12.28
N PRO A 462 15.47 3.35 -11.36
CA PRO A 462 14.70 4.35 -10.64
C PRO A 462 14.26 5.49 -11.56
N LEU A 463 13.18 6.18 -11.21
CA LEU A 463 12.79 7.40 -11.90
C LEU A 463 13.74 8.54 -11.50
N PRO A 464 14.35 9.25 -12.47
CA PRO A 464 15.04 10.50 -12.19
C PRO A 464 14.08 11.53 -11.58
N PHE A 465 14.58 12.43 -10.73
CA PHE A 465 13.77 13.47 -10.10
C PHE A 465 12.93 14.29 -11.11
N ALA A 466 13.50 14.62 -12.27
CA ALA A 466 12.78 15.33 -13.34
C ALA A 466 11.55 14.57 -13.89
N GLU A 467 11.58 13.23 -13.87
CA GLU A 467 10.43 12.42 -14.26
C GLU A 467 9.36 12.40 -13.16
N ILE A 468 9.76 12.49 -11.89
CA ILE A 468 8.84 12.65 -10.75
C ILE A 468 8.21 14.05 -10.78
N GLU A 469 8.98 15.08 -11.13
CA GLU A 469 8.46 16.44 -11.36
C GLU A 469 7.46 16.48 -12.52
N ARG A 470 7.74 15.78 -13.64
CA ARG A 470 6.77 15.65 -14.73
C ARG A 470 5.49 14.95 -14.25
N LYS A 471 5.64 13.84 -13.51
CA LYS A 471 4.51 13.13 -12.87
C LYS A 471 3.70 14.06 -11.95
N PHE A 472 4.38 14.93 -11.18
CA PHE A 472 3.72 15.94 -10.35
C PHE A 472 2.88 16.90 -11.19
N GLY A 473 3.42 17.43 -12.29
CA GLY A 473 2.68 18.25 -13.25
C GLY A 473 1.46 17.54 -13.84
N ASP A 474 1.62 16.28 -14.27
CA ASP A 474 0.54 15.48 -14.85
C ASP A 474 -0.59 15.24 -13.83
N CYS A 475 -0.25 15.00 -12.56
CA CYS A 475 -1.24 14.85 -11.49
C CYS A 475 -1.99 16.15 -11.20
N LEU A 476 -1.29 17.30 -11.22
CA LEU A 476 -1.95 18.60 -11.06
C LEU A 476 -2.93 18.92 -12.19
N ALA A 477 -2.55 18.58 -13.43
CA ALA A 477 -3.43 18.71 -14.59
C ALA A 477 -4.68 17.83 -14.46
N HIS A 478 -4.52 16.59 -13.99
CA HIS A 478 -5.63 15.65 -13.76
C HIS A 478 -6.64 16.13 -12.71
N ALA A 479 -6.18 16.77 -11.64
CA ALA A 479 -7.03 17.19 -10.52
C ALA A 479 -8.15 18.20 -10.91
N GLY A 480 -8.09 18.80 -12.11
CA GLY A 480 -9.15 19.64 -12.68
C GLY A 480 -9.37 21.00 -11.99
N ARG A 481 -8.73 21.25 -10.85
CA ARG A 481 -8.59 22.59 -10.25
C ARG A 481 -7.09 22.94 -10.28
N PRO A 482 -6.68 24.12 -10.75
CA PRO A 482 -5.26 24.47 -10.81
C PRO A 482 -4.71 24.79 -9.41
N VAL A 483 -3.54 24.26 -9.05
CA VAL A 483 -2.63 24.93 -8.11
C VAL A 483 -1.92 26.01 -8.93
N ALA A 484 -1.68 27.20 -8.37
CA ALA A 484 -0.94 28.22 -9.10
C ALA A 484 0.45 27.69 -9.49
N ASP A 485 0.87 27.85 -10.75
CA ASP A 485 2.15 27.34 -11.26
C ASP A 485 3.34 27.79 -10.40
N SER A 486 3.28 29.03 -9.88
CA SER A 486 4.29 29.55 -8.96
C SER A 486 4.35 28.81 -7.63
N LYS A 487 3.22 28.32 -7.10
CA LYS A 487 3.19 27.49 -5.90
C LYS A 487 3.70 26.09 -6.20
N ALA A 488 3.30 25.51 -7.34
CA ALA A 488 3.75 24.19 -7.77
C ALA A 488 5.27 24.13 -7.95
N ALA A 489 5.86 25.11 -8.67
CA ALA A 489 7.30 25.20 -8.85
C ALA A 489 8.05 25.38 -7.51
N ARG A 490 7.51 26.22 -6.62
CA ARG A 490 8.07 26.40 -5.27
C ARG A 490 8.00 25.13 -4.42
N LEU A 491 6.93 24.33 -4.55
CA LEU A 491 6.81 23.07 -3.83
C LEU A 491 7.91 22.10 -4.27
N VAL A 492 8.16 21.98 -5.58
CA VAL A 492 9.23 21.15 -6.14
C VAL A 492 10.60 21.61 -5.60
N GLU A 493 10.86 22.93 -5.63
CA GLU A 493 12.10 23.49 -5.10
C GLU A 493 12.28 23.20 -3.60
N GLU A 494 11.25 23.45 -2.78
CA GLU A 494 11.31 23.22 -1.33
C GLU A 494 11.46 21.74 -0.99
N VAL A 495 10.87 20.82 -1.75
CA VAL A 495 11.10 19.37 -1.58
C VAL A 495 12.53 18.97 -1.95
N ALA A 496 13.10 19.53 -3.03
CA ALA A 496 14.48 19.24 -3.42
C ALA A 496 15.49 19.64 -2.33
N ARG A 497 15.21 20.72 -1.60
CA ARG A 497 15.98 21.18 -0.42
C ARG A 497 15.30 20.90 0.92
N LEU A 498 14.52 19.83 1.01
CA LEU A 498 13.71 19.54 2.19
C LEU A 498 14.52 19.55 3.49
N ASP A 499 15.75 19.03 3.50
CA ASP A 499 16.63 18.98 4.67
C ASP A 499 17.21 20.34 5.10
N GLU A 500 16.97 21.40 4.32
CA GLU A 500 17.34 22.78 4.63
C GLU A 500 16.17 23.57 5.24
N LEU A 501 14.94 23.04 5.21
CA LEU A 501 13.77 23.73 5.73
C LEU A 501 13.78 23.79 7.26
N GLU A 502 13.60 24.99 7.83
CA GLU A 502 13.41 25.17 9.28
C GLU A 502 12.03 24.72 9.75
N ASP A 503 11.02 24.76 8.87
CA ASP A 503 9.65 24.35 9.18
C ASP A 503 8.98 23.79 7.92
N VAL A 504 8.59 22.51 7.95
CA VAL A 504 7.97 21.83 6.79
C VAL A 504 6.52 22.27 6.52
N ARG A 505 5.92 23.12 7.38
CA ARG A 505 4.57 23.65 7.14
C ARG A 505 4.48 24.48 5.85
N THR A 506 5.60 25.02 5.35
CA THR A 506 5.64 25.74 4.06
C THR A 506 5.17 24.87 2.89
N LEU A 507 5.49 23.57 2.90
CA LEU A 507 5.03 22.61 1.89
C LEU A 507 3.50 22.49 1.87
N VAL A 508 2.87 22.49 3.04
CA VAL A 508 1.40 22.41 3.17
C VAL A 508 0.75 23.67 2.61
N GLU A 509 1.31 24.86 2.88
CA GLU A 509 0.80 26.13 2.36
C GLU A 509 0.87 26.21 0.82
N LEU A 510 1.92 25.64 0.23
CA LEU A 510 2.10 25.55 -1.22
C LEU A 510 1.15 24.55 -1.88
N ALA A 511 0.71 23.54 -1.14
CA ALA A 511 -0.21 22.50 -1.61
C ALA A 511 -1.71 22.83 -1.41
N THR A 512 -2.06 24.08 -1.11
CA THR A 512 -3.45 24.56 -0.91
C THR A 512 -3.95 25.53 -1.97
#